data_AF-A0A7Y0L372-F1
#
_entry.id   AF-A0A7Y0L372-F1
#
_cell.length_a   1.000
_cell.length_b   1.000
_cell.length_c   1.000
_cell.angle_alpha   90.00
_cell.angle_beta   90.00
_cell.angle_gamma   90.00
#
_symmetry.space_group_name_H-M   'P 1'
#
loop_
_entity.id
_entity.type
_entity.pdbx_description
1 polymer ?
#
loop_
_entity_poly.entity_id
_entity_poly.type
_entity_poly.pdbx_seq_one_letter_code
_entity_poly.pdbx_strand_id
1 'polypeptide(L)'
;MAKYRRSKVKRQHHVVAALEDGLKLIGSLPEVDGIIPGIIKPKSGGAMGFTFQYLTQSGFKLIGRSSGAAQEVFVITQHPQGVLEALQTQGLIRMPEASQPSPPPDQNSQRSP
;
A
#
# COMPACT_ATOMS: atom_id res chain seq x y z
N MET A 1 6.03 19.03 -35.02
CA MET A 1 6.61 19.52 -33.74
C MET A 1 6.56 18.37 -32.73
N ALA A 2 7.65 17.64 -32.55
CA ALA A 2 7.69 16.44 -31.72
C ALA A 2 7.91 16.83 -30.24
N LYS A 3 6.92 16.59 -29.39
CA LYS A 3 6.96 16.92 -27.96
C LYS A 3 7.74 15.82 -27.21
N TYR A 4 9.05 15.98 -27.15
CA TYR A 4 9.90 15.18 -26.25
C TYR A 4 9.45 15.40 -24.80
N ARG A 5 8.82 14.39 -24.19
CA ARG A 5 8.52 14.44 -22.75
C ARG A 5 9.76 14.00 -21.98
N ARG A 6 10.65 14.98 -21.78
CA ARG A 6 11.85 14.91 -20.98
C ARG A 6 11.46 14.88 -19.51
N SER A 7 11.50 13.72 -18.87
CA SER A 7 11.63 13.68 -17.41
C SER A 7 12.17 12.32 -16.94
N LYS A 8 13.50 12.19 -17.05
CA LYS A 8 14.34 11.34 -16.19
C LYS A 8 14.33 11.89 -14.76
N VAL A 9 13.15 12.06 -14.16
CA VAL A 9 13.03 12.56 -12.78
C VAL A 9 12.73 11.37 -11.90
N LYS A 10 13.75 10.89 -11.18
CA LYS A 10 13.56 10.08 -9.97
C LYS A 10 12.89 10.99 -8.95
N ARG A 11 11.55 10.97 -8.89
CA ARG A 11 10.79 11.68 -7.86
C ARG A 11 11.17 11.03 -6.53
N GLN A 12 11.80 11.79 -5.65
CA GLN A 12 12.06 11.35 -4.27
C GLN A 12 10.77 10.76 -3.70
N HIS A 13 10.87 9.54 -3.16
CA HIS A 13 9.75 8.76 -2.65
C HIS A 13 9.29 9.36 -1.31
N HIS A 14 8.64 10.51 -1.35
CA HIS A 14 7.91 11.07 -0.21
C HIS A 14 6.58 10.36 -0.09
N VAL A 15 6.11 10.06 1.13
CA VAL A 15 4.74 9.62 1.38
C VAL A 15 3.78 10.55 0.64
N VAL A 16 2.78 10.00 -0.06
CA VAL A 16 1.75 10.83 -0.69
C VAL A 16 1.03 11.58 0.43
N ALA A 17 1.14 12.92 0.48
CA ALA A 17 0.60 13.74 1.58
C ALA A 17 -0.87 13.44 1.90
N ALA A 18 -1.68 13.17 0.87
CA ALA A 18 -3.09 12.78 1.03
C ALA A 18 -3.33 11.44 1.75
N LEU A 19 -2.30 10.60 1.88
CA LEU A 19 -2.33 9.33 2.60
C LEU A 19 -1.71 9.43 4.00
N GLU A 20 -1.05 10.55 4.32
CA GLU A 20 -0.24 10.68 5.53
C GLU A 20 -1.08 10.53 6.81
N ASP A 21 -2.25 11.17 6.86
CA ASP A 21 -3.14 11.07 8.03
C ASP A 21 -3.62 9.64 8.25
N GLY A 22 -3.97 8.91 7.17
CA GLY A 22 -4.34 7.51 7.29
C GLY A 22 -3.16 6.61 7.69
N LEU A 23 -1.94 6.91 7.24
CA LEU A 23 -0.75 6.18 7.70
C LEU A 23 -0.44 6.44 9.17
N LYS A 24 -0.62 7.68 9.66
CA LYS A 24 -0.50 8.01 11.08
C LYS A 24 -1.53 7.26 11.92
N LEU A 25 -2.77 7.17 11.45
CA LEU A 25 -3.82 6.39 12.12
C LEU A 25 -3.47 4.90 12.18
N ILE A 26 -3.04 4.30 11.07
CA ILE A 26 -2.59 2.90 11.06
C ILE A 26 -1.41 2.71 12.04
N GLY A 27 -0.44 3.62 12.03
CA GLY A 27 0.75 3.53 12.88
C GLY A 27 0.48 3.82 14.36
N SER A 28 -0.69 4.36 14.69
CA SER A 28 -1.11 4.59 16.08
C SER A 28 -1.70 3.34 16.75
N LEU A 29 -1.98 2.28 15.99
CA LEU A 29 -2.50 1.03 16.53
C LEU A 29 -1.39 0.28 17.29
N PRO A 30 -1.66 -0.22 18.51
CA PRO A 30 -0.65 -0.87 19.35
C PRO A 30 -0.12 -2.18 18.76
N GLU A 31 -0.89 -2.83 17.89
CA GLU A 31 -0.52 -4.08 17.21
C GLU A 31 0.33 -3.84 15.95
N VAL A 32 0.54 -2.58 15.53
CA VAL A 32 1.34 -2.23 14.36
C VAL A 32 2.77 -1.92 14.81
N ASP A 33 3.69 -2.80 14.43
CA ASP A 33 5.13 -2.64 14.75
C ASP A 33 5.81 -1.62 13.83
N GLY A 34 5.26 -1.40 12.63
CA GLY A 34 5.81 -0.44 11.69
C GLY A 34 5.06 -0.36 10.37
N ILE A 35 5.35 0.69 9.61
CA ILE A 35 4.78 0.94 8.28
C ILE A 35 5.90 1.25 7.31
N ILE A 36 5.97 0.50 6.22
CA ILE A 36 6.94 0.68 5.15
C ILE A 36 6.21 1.19 3.91
N PRO A 37 6.35 2.49 3.58
CA PRO A 37 5.83 3.02 2.33
C PRO A 37 6.64 2.50 1.14
N GLY A 38 5.94 2.01 0.13
CA GLY A 38 6.51 1.45 -1.09
C GLY A 38 6.42 2.40 -2.29
N ILE A 39 6.47 1.79 -3.48
CA ILE A 39 6.54 2.51 -4.76
C ILE A 39 5.27 3.36 -4.97
N ILE A 40 5.49 4.59 -5.41
CA ILE A 40 4.42 5.50 -5.85
C ILE A 40 4.31 5.42 -7.36
N LYS A 41 3.11 5.11 -7.84
CA LYS A 41 2.79 5.06 -9.27
C LYS A 41 1.76 6.13 -9.60
N PRO A 42 1.98 6.96 -10.64
CA PRO A 42 0.93 7.84 -11.13
C PRO A 42 -0.26 6.97 -11.57
N LYS A 43 -1.45 7.26 -11.05
CA LYS A 43 -2.67 6.54 -11.37
C LYS A 43 -3.86 7.48 -11.23
N SER A 44 -4.62 7.61 -12.31
CA SER A 44 -5.87 8.37 -12.34
C SER A 44 -7.06 7.43 -12.19
N GLY A 45 -8.05 7.82 -11.38
CA GLY A 45 -9.28 7.05 -11.18
C GLY A 45 -9.15 5.86 -10.21
N GLY A 46 -10.31 5.37 -9.78
CA GLY A 46 -10.45 4.30 -8.77
C GLY A 46 -10.86 4.83 -7.40
N ALA A 47 -11.17 3.91 -6.50
CA ALA A 47 -11.52 4.21 -5.11
C ALA A 47 -10.36 4.88 -4.37
N MET A 48 -10.63 6.02 -3.72
CA MET A 48 -9.70 6.70 -2.81
C MET A 48 -9.60 5.96 -1.47
N GLY A 49 -8.49 6.16 -0.77
CA GLY A 49 -8.22 5.53 0.53
C GLY A 49 -7.38 4.26 0.40
N PHE A 50 -7.36 3.45 1.47
CA PHE A 50 -6.59 2.22 1.52
C PHE A 50 -7.42 1.01 1.12
N THR A 51 -6.84 0.13 0.32
CA THR A 51 -7.44 -1.15 -0.05
C THR A 51 -6.49 -2.26 0.37
N PHE A 52 -7.03 -3.27 1.06
CA PHE A 52 -6.26 -4.47 1.38
C PHE A 52 -5.93 -5.26 0.11
N GLN A 53 -4.72 -5.80 0.05
CA GLN A 53 -4.29 -6.64 -1.06
C GLN A 53 -4.08 -8.10 -0.64
N TYR A 54 -3.15 -8.34 0.27
CA TYR A 54 -2.78 -9.69 0.72
C TYR A 54 -1.99 -9.65 2.02
N LEU A 55 -1.96 -10.79 2.72
CA LEU A 55 -1.08 -11.03 3.86
C LEU A 55 0.36 -11.30 3.39
N THR A 56 1.32 -10.92 4.22
CA THR A 56 2.75 -11.21 4.06
C THR A 56 3.24 -11.99 5.27
N GLN A 57 4.48 -12.48 5.24
CA GLN A 57 5.05 -13.23 6.38
C GLN A 57 5.12 -12.40 7.67
N SER A 58 5.28 -11.07 7.56
CA SER A 58 5.48 -10.16 8.68
C SER A 58 4.33 -9.17 8.88
N GLY A 59 3.16 -9.41 8.27
CA GLY A 59 2.02 -8.48 8.32
C GLY A 59 1.20 -8.50 7.04
N PHE A 60 0.97 -7.35 6.39
CA PHE A 60 0.15 -7.29 5.18
C PHE A 60 0.45 -6.10 4.27
N LYS A 61 -0.06 -6.17 3.03
CA LYS A 61 0.06 -5.11 2.04
C LYS A 61 -1.27 -4.41 1.80
N LEU A 62 -1.22 -3.09 1.76
CA LEU A 62 -2.27 -2.20 1.30
C LEU A 62 -1.84 -1.48 0.01
N ILE A 63 -2.83 -1.02 -0.75
CA ILE A 63 -2.65 0.04 -1.74
C ILE A 63 -3.42 1.27 -1.27
N GLY A 64 -2.71 2.35 -0.98
CA GLY A 64 -3.29 3.67 -0.75
C GLY A 64 -3.47 4.41 -2.07
N ARG A 65 -4.65 4.97 -2.32
CA ARG A 65 -4.95 5.75 -3.53
C ARG A 65 -5.36 7.18 -3.18
N SER A 66 -4.83 8.11 -3.96
CA SER A 66 -5.14 9.54 -3.97
C SER A 66 -5.48 10.01 -5.39
N SER A 67 -5.90 11.26 -5.55
CA SER A 67 -6.45 11.84 -6.79
C SER A 67 -5.54 11.75 -8.03
N GLY A 68 -4.26 11.43 -7.90
CA GLY A 68 -3.35 11.21 -9.04
C GLY A 68 -2.26 10.17 -8.82
N ALA A 69 -2.28 9.46 -7.70
CA ALA A 69 -1.23 8.51 -7.36
C ALA A 69 -1.76 7.33 -6.54
N ALA A 70 -1.18 6.17 -6.77
CA ALA A 70 -1.30 5.01 -5.91
C ALA A 70 0.05 4.72 -5.26
N GLN A 71 0.03 4.38 -3.97
CA GLN A 71 1.21 4.02 -3.19
C GLN A 71 0.99 2.64 -2.56
N GLU A 72 1.99 1.78 -2.67
CA GLU A 72 2.02 0.54 -1.92
C GLU A 72 2.40 0.83 -0.47
N VAL A 73 1.79 0.13 0.47
CA VAL A 73 2.08 0.28 1.90
C VAL A 73 2.14 -1.09 2.52
N PHE A 74 3.25 -1.41 3.18
CA PHE A 74 3.40 -2.64 3.93
C PHE A 74 3.26 -2.32 5.42
N VAL A 75 2.32 -2.97 6.07
CA VAL A 75 2.10 -2.85 7.51
C VAL A 75 2.75 -4.07 8.16
N ILE A 76 3.65 -3.81 9.09
CA ILE A 76 4.35 -4.84 9.86
C ILE A 76 3.57 -5.05 11.15
N THR A 77 3.17 -6.30 11.40
CA THR A 77 2.41 -6.69 12.58
C THR A 77 2.45 -8.21 12.74
N GLN A 78 2.50 -8.66 13.99
CA GLN A 78 2.34 -10.07 14.35
C GLN A 78 0.86 -10.51 14.38
N HIS A 79 -0.08 -9.56 14.35
CA HIS A 79 -1.52 -9.79 14.49
C HIS A 79 -2.29 -9.19 13.31
N PRO A 80 -2.04 -9.63 12.06
CA PRO A 80 -2.63 -8.99 10.88
C PRO A 80 -4.16 -9.01 10.87
N GLN A 81 -4.79 -10.05 11.41
CA GLN A 81 -6.25 -10.17 11.42
C GLN A 81 -6.90 -9.11 12.33
N GLY A 82 -6.39 -8.92 13.54
CA GLY A 82 -6.92 -7.94 14.50
C GLY A 82 -6.76 -6.50 13.97
N VAL A 83 -5.59 -6.20 13.41
CA VAL A 83 -5.35 -4.91 12.76
C VAL A 83 -6.30 -4.67 11.59
N LEU A 84 -6.49 -5.65 10.70
CA LEU A 84 -7.39 -5.49 9.55
C LEU A 84 -8.85 -5.28 9.98
N GLU A 85 -9.32 -6.00 11.00
CA GLU A 85 -10.66 -5.83 11.56
C GLU A 85 -10.86 -4.46 12.19
N ALA A 86 -9.88 -3.98 12.97
CA ALA A 86 -9.90 -2.65 13.56
C ALA A 86 -9.96 -1.56 12.48
N LEU A 87 -9.12 -1.68 11.45
CA LEU A 87 -9.08 -0.73 10.33
C LEU A 87 -10.36 -0.75 9.48
N GLN A 88 -10.99 -1.92 9.33
CA GLN A 88 -12.26 -2.05 8.62
C GLN A 88 -13.40 -1.43 9.42
N THR A 89 -13.45 -1.65 10.74
CA THR A 89 -14.42 -1.05 11.65
C THR A 89 -14.33 0.47 11.66
N GLN A 90 -13.12 1.01 11.57
CA GLN A 90 -12.88 2.46 11.44
C GLN A 90 -13.20 3.00 10.03
N GLY A 91 -13.52 2.15 9.06
CA GLY A 91 -13.77 2.53 7.67
C GLY A 91 -12.52 3.00 6.92
N LEU A 92 -11.32 2.74 7.46
CA LEU A 92 -10.07 3.24 6.91
C LEU A 92 -9.57 2.40 5.72
N ILE A 93 -9.86 1.10 5.74
CA ILE A 93 -9.53 0.16 4.67
C ILE A 93 -10.78 -0.44 4.03
N ARG A 94 -10.67 -0.75 2.74
CA ARG A 94 -11.64 -1.54 2.00
C ARG A 94 -11.09 -2.95 1.80
N MET A 95 -11.91 -3.96 2.09
CA MET A 95 -11.65 -5.33 1.70
C MET A 95 -12.02 -5.52 0.23
N PRO A 96 -11.16 -6.17 -0.59
CA PRO A 96 -11.60 -6.65 -1.88
C PRO A 96 -12.64 -7.75 -1.63
N GLU A 97 -13.84 -7.62 -2.21
CA GLU A 97 -14.82 -8.71 -2.18
C GLU A 97 -14.18 -9.99 -2.73
N ALA A 98 -14.37 -11.10 -2.02
CA ALA A 98 -13.70 -12.39 -2.17
C ALA A 98 -13.79 -12.99 -3.59
N SER A 99 -13.03 -12.43 -4.53
CA SER A 99 -12.81 -12.98 -5.86
C SER A 99 -11.31 -12.82 -6.18
N GLN A 100 -10.59 -13.85 -5.74
CA GLN A 100 -9.19 -14.20 -5.97
C GLN A 100 -8.12 -13.49 -5.10
N PRO A 101 -7.41 -14.23 -4.22
CA PRO A 101 -6.18 -13.73 -3.65
C PRO A 101 -5.18 -13.50 -4.78
N SER A 102 -4.70 -12.27 -4.92
CA SER A 102 -3.56 -11.99 -5.79
C SER A 102 -2.38 -12.83 -5.29
N PRO A 103 -1.68 -13.59 -6.15
CA PRO A 103 -0.53 -14.37 -5.69
C PRO A 103 0.45 -13.43 -4.99
N PRO A 104 0.99 -13.82 -3.82
CA PRO A 104 2.05 -13.05 -3.18
C PRO A 104 3.19 -12.88 -4.20
N PRO A 105 3.86 -11.71 -4.25
CA PRO A 105 4.96 -11.49 -5.17
C PRO A 105 6.00 -12.56 -4.90
N ASP A 106 6.29 -13.34 -5.93
CA ASP A 106 7.26 -14.43 -5.90
C ASP A 106 8.63 -13.83 -5.55
N GLN A 107 9.04 -13.92 -4.28
CA GLN A 107 10.31 -13.37 -3.79
C GLN A 107 11.50 -14.31 -4.10
N ASN A 108 11.39 -15.18 -5.10
CA ASN A 108 12.44 -16.16 -5.42
C ASN A 108 12.78 -16.22 -6.92
N SER A 109 13.23 -15.11 -7.51
CA SER A 109 13.88 -15.10 -8.83
C SER A 109 15.37 -14.75 -8.80
N GLN A 110 16.05 -14.92 -7.66
CA GLN A 110 17.51 -14.76 -7.57
C GLN A 110 18.16 -15.94 -6.83
N ARG A 111 18.18 -17.10 -7.48
CA ARG A 111 19.25 -18.09 -7.37
C ARG A 111 19.21 -18.97 -8.62
N SER A 112 19.92 -18.53 -9.65
CA SER A 112 20.42 -19.44 -10.69
C SER A 112 21.88 -19.76 -10.34
N PRO A 113 22.26 -21.04 -10.25
CA PRO A 113 23.67 -21.44 -10.24
C PRO A 113 24.34 -21.21 -11.60
#